data_AF-A0A0U1KP34-F1
#
_entry.id   AF-A0A0U1KP34-F1
#
_cell.length_a   1.000
_cell.length_b   1.000
_cell.length_c   1.000
_cell.angle_alpha   90.00
_cell.angle_beta   90.00
_cell.angle_gamma   90.00
#
_symmetry.space_group_name_H-M   'P 1'
#
loop_
_entity.id
_entity.type
_entity.pdbx_description
1 polymer ?
#
loop_
_entity_poly.entity_id
_entity_poly.type
_entity_poly.pdbx_seq_one_letter_code
_entity_poly.pdbx_strand_id
1 'polypeptide(L)'
;MWLPAIFLIIGISLGLLTDFTVPDQYSQYLSIAVLAALDTLFGGIRAHLDQTFDQKIFLSGFFFNIGLAVLLAFLGVKLGIDLYLAAVFAFGVRLFQNIAIIRRHLFQKRKSKK
;
A
#
# COMPACT_ATOMS: atom_id res chain seq x y z
N MET A 1 12.13 14.30 7.95
CA MET A 1 11.73 14.58 6.55
C MET A 1 10.22 14.80 6.53
N TRP A 2 9.74 16.01 6.24
CA TRP A 2 8.32 16.38 6.30
C TRP A 2 7.55 16.09 5.00
N LEU A 3 8.27 15.84 3.92
CA LEU A 3 7.73 15.73 2.56
C LEU A 3 6.56 14.71 2.44
N PRO A 4 6.62 13.48 3.01
CA PRO A 4 5.51 12.52 2.91
C PRO A 4 4.23 13.01 3.61
N ALA A 5 4.37 13.68 4.76
CA ALA A 5 3.24 14.24 5.49
C ALA A 5 2.58 15.37 4.70
N ILE A 6 3.39 16.21 4.03
CA ILE A 6 2.89 17.28 3.16
C ILE A 6 2.09 16.71 1.99
N PHE A 7 2.64 15.72 1.26
CA PHE A 7 1.91 15.10 0.15
C PHE A 7 0.65 14.34 0.59
N LEU A 8 0.65 13.74 1.79
CA LEU A 8 -0.55 13.13 2.37
C LEU A 8 -1.64 14.18 2.65
N ILE A 9 -1.27 15.30 3.28
CA ILE A 9 -2.21 16.39 3.57
C ILE A 9 -2.75 16.98 2.26
N ILE A 10 -1.89 17.20 1.27
CA ILE A 10 -2.32 17.69 -0.06
C ILE A 10 -3.30 16.71 -0.70
N GLY A 11 -2.98 15.41 -0.74
CA GLY A 11 -3.85 14.40 -1.34
C GLY A 11 -5.22 14.31 -0.65
N ILE A 12 -5.25 14.30 0.69
CA ILE A 12 -6.50 14.29 1.47
C ILE A 12 -7.29 15.57 1.22
N SER A 13 -6.63 16.73 1.23
CA SER A 13 -7.29 18.02 1.02
C SER A 13 -7.89 18.11 -0.38
N LEU A 14 -7.16 17.67 -1.42
CA LEU A 14 -7.69 17.59 -2.77
C LEU A 14 -8.91 16.68 -2.85
N GLY A 15 -8.87 15.49 -2.23
CA GLY A 15 -10.02 14.57 -2.23
C GLY A 15 -11.24 15.09 -1.48
N LEU A 16 -11.06 15.89 -0.41
CA LEU A 16 -12.18 16.46 0.37
C LEU A 16 -12.72 17.77 -0.21
N LEU A 17 -11.88 18.56 -0.88
CA LEU A 17 -12.26 19.86 -1.44
C LEU A 17 -12.73 19.79 -2.90
N THR A 18 -12.60 18.63 -3.55
CA THR A 18 -13.06 18.44 -4.93
C THR A 18 -14.23 17.47 -4.96
N ASP A 19 -15.24 17.74 -5.79
CA ASP A 19 -16.33 16.81 -6.10
C ASP A 19 -15.91 15.74 -7.14
N PHE A 20 -14.60 15.44 -7.21
CA PHE A 20 -14.07 14.50 -8.19
C PHE A 20 -14.42 13.08 -7.76
N THR A 21 -15.47 12.53 -8.34
CA THR A 21 -15.86 11.13 -8.16
C THR A 21 -15.17 10.24 -9.17
N VAL A 22 -14.65 9.10 -8.70
CA VAL A 22 -14.08 8.08 -9.56
C VAL A 22 -15.23 7.29 -10.19
N PRO A 23 -15.33 7.20 -11.53
CA PRO A 23 -16.37 6.39 -12.17
C PRO A 23 -16.31 4.92 -11.73
N ASP A 24 -17.46 4.27 -11.61
CA ASP A 24 -17.56 2.89 -11.09
C ASP A 24 -16.65 1.89 -11.82
N GLN A 25 -16.50 2.04 -13.14
CA GLN A 25 -15.61 1.23 -13.98
C GLN A 25 -14.12 1.28 -13.56
N TYR A 26 -13.69 2.36 -12.88
CA TYR A 26 -12.32 2.53 -12.41
C TYR A 26 -12.15 2.24 -10.91
N SER A 27 -13.25 2.03 -10.18
CA SER A 27 -13.24 1.86 -8.73
C SER A 27 -12.37 0.68 -8.29
N GLN A 28 -12.46 -0.46 -8.97
CA GLN A 28 -11.63 -1.66 -8.68
C GLN A 28 -10.14 -1.40 -8.90
N TYR A 29 -9.77 -0.68 -9.96
CA TYR A 29 -8.40 -0.35 -10.29
C TYR A 29 -7.78 0.60 -9.25
N LEU A 30 -8.53 1.62 -8.84
CA LEU A 30 -8.09 2.54 -7.79
C LEU A 30 -7.96 1.83 -6.45
N SER A 31 -8.96 1.04 -6.06
CA SER A 31 -8.99 0.33 -4.78
C SER A 31 -7.77 -0.57 -4.63
N ILE A 32 -7.43 -1.34 -5.68
CA ILE A 32 -6.29 -2.24 -5.62
C ILE A 32 -4.94 -1.51 -5.69
N ALA A 33 -4.86 -0.41 -6.44
CA ALA A 33 -3.67 0.44 -6.49
C ALA A 33 -3.37 1.05 -5.11
N VAL A 34 -4.39 1.58 -4.43
CA VAL A 34 -4.27 2.10 -3.06
C VAL A 34 -3.84 1.01 -2.10
N LEU A 35 -4.45 -0.18 -2.19
CA LEU A 35 -4.08 -1.30 -1.33
C LEU A 35 -2.62 -1.75 -1.53
N ALA A 36 -2.16 -1.85 -2.78
CA ALA A 36 -0.78 -2.20 -3.10
C ALA A 36 0.24 -1.13 -2.66
N ALA A 37 -0.15 0.16 -2.77
CA ALA A 37 0.64 1.28 -2.27
C ALA A 37 0.78 1.19 -0.74
N LEU A 38 -0.33 0.94 -0.03
CA LEU A 38 -0.34 0.78 1.43
C LEU A 38 0.50 -0.44 1.85
N ASP A 39 0.33 -1.60 1.23
CA ASP A 39 1.16 -2.80 1.49
C ASP A 39 2.66 -2.45 1.40
N THR A 40 3.05 -1.75 0.34
CA THR A 40 4.45 -1.35 0.15
C THR A 40 4.92 -0.33 1.19
N LEU A 41 4.08 0.66 1.55
CA LEU A 41 4.39 1.64 2.61
C LEU A 41 4.64 0.94 3.96
N PHE A 42 3.74 0.05 4.38
CA PHE A 42 3.93 -0.71 5.61
C PHE A 42 5.11 -1.68 5.52
N GLY A 43 5.36 -2.29 4.36
CA GLY A 43 6.56 -3.08 4.10
C GLY A 43 7.85 -2.25 4.29
N GLY A 44 7.87 -1.01 3.82
CA GLY A 44 8.98 -0.08 4.02
C GLY A 44 9.18 0.30 5.49
N ILE A 45 8.10 0.60 6.22
CA ILE A 45 8.16 0.87 7.66
C ILE A 45 8.73 -0.34 8.41
N ARG A 46 8.25 -1.55 8.09
CA ARG A 46 8.78 -2.79 8.65
C ARG A 46 10.27 -2.94 8.37
N ALA A 47 10.70 -2.81 7.12
CA ALA A 47 12.12 -2.92 6.74
C ALA A 47 12.99 -1.88 7.47
N HIS A 48 12.46 -0.68 7.73
CA HIS A 48 13.14 0.33 8.51
C HIS A 48 13.31 -0.08 9.98
N LEU A 49 12.28 -0.68 10.60
CA LEU A 49 12.38 -1.22 11.96
C LEU A 49 13.34 -2.40 12.04
N ASP A 50 13.37 -3.24 11.00
CA ASP A 50 14.27 -4.39 10.84
C ASP A 50 15.71 -4.00 10.46
N GLN A 51 16.02 -2.70 10.27
CA GLN A 51 17.32 -2.19 9.80
C GLN A 51 17.76 -2.76 8.44
N THR A 52 16.81 -3.16 7.60
CA THR A 52 17.03 -3.73 6.25
C THR A 52 16.46 -2.83 5.15
N PHE A 53 16.10 -1.59 5.47
CA PHE A 53 15.52 -0.66 4.51
C PHE A 53 16.53 -0.20 3.46
N ASP A 54 16.20 -0.46 2.20
CA ASP A 54 16.88 0.10 1.02
C ASP A 54 15.91 0.95 0.22
N GLN A 55 16.28 2.20 -0.03
CA GLN A 55 15.42 3.17 -0.73
C GLN A 55 15.14 2.78 -2.19
N LYS A 56 16.11 2.20 -2.89
CA LYS A 56 15.95 1.79 -4.30
C LYS A 56 14.99 0.61 -4.39
N ILE A 57 15.12 -0.36 -3.49
CA ILE A 57 14.21 -1.52 -3.43
C ILE A 57 12.80 -1.08 -3.05
N PHE A 58 12.66 -0.17 -2.08
CA PHE A 58 11.36 0.39 -1.71
C PHE A 58 10.70 1.11 -2.90
N LEU A 59 11.44 2.00 -3.58
CA LEU A 59 10.89 2.82 -4.66
C LEU A 59 10.54 1.97 -5.88
N SER A 60 11.40 1.03 -6.26
CA SER A 60 11.13 0.10 -7.37
C SER A 60 9.94 -0.79 -7.05
N GLY A 61 9.89 -1.34 -5.83
CA GLY A 61 8.77 -2.16 -5.35
C GLY A 61 7.45 -1.39 -5.33
N PHE A 62 7.45 -0.12 -4.92
CA PHE A 62 6.23 0.70 -4.85
C PHE A 62 5.56 0.83 -6.21
N PHE A 63 6.29 1.28 -7.23
CA PHE A 63 5.73 1.42 -8.57
C PHE A 63 5.44 0.07 -9.23
N PHE A 64 6.32 -0.92 -9.05
CA PHE A 64 6.13 -2.24 -9.63
C PHE A 64 4.91 -2.96 -9.05
N ASN A 65 4.71 -2.92 -7.73
CA ASN A 65 3.58 -3.57 -7.06
C ASN A 65 2.25 -2.92 -7.44
N ILE A 66 2.18 -1.58 -7.48
CA ILE A 66 0.97 -0.86 -7.92
C ILE A 66 0.67 -1.18 -9.38
N GLY A 67 1.68 -1.11 -10.25
CA GLY A 67 1.54 -1.43 -11.67
C GLY A 67 1.06 -2.86 -11.87
N LEU A 68 1.64 -3.82 -11.14
CA LEU A 68 1.22 -5.22 -11.18
C LEU A 68 -0.21 -5.41 -10.68
N ALA A 69 -0.61 -4.73 -9.60
CA ALA A 69 -1.97 -4.80 -9.07
C ALA A 69 -3.01 -4.30 -10.09
N VAL A 70 -2.74 -3.14 -10.70
CA VAL A 70 -3.59 -2.55 -11.75
C VAL A 70 -3.61 -3.44 -12.99
N LEU A 71 -2.48 -4.01 -13.38
CA LEU A 71 -2.39 -4.94 -14.50
C LEU A 71 -3.21 -6.22 -14.25
N LEU A 72 -3.15 -6.77 -13.04
CA LEU A 72 -3.96 -7.95 -12.67
C LEU A 72 -5.45 -7.64 -12.68
N ALA A 73 -5.86 -6.48 -12.16
CA ALA A 73 -7.25 -6.04 -12.25
C ALA A 73 -7.69 -5.85 -13.71
N PHE A 74 -6.84 -5.24 -14.55
CA PHE A 74 -7.09 -5.07 -15.97
C PHE A 74 -7.26 -6.40 -16.70
N LEU A 75 -6.36 -7.35 -16.48
CA LEU A 75 -6.45 -8.68 -17.05
C LEU A 75 -7.71 -9.40 -16.58
N GLY A 76 -8.08 -9.25 -15.31
CA GLY A 76 -9.33 -9.80 -14.77
C GLY A 76 -10.55 -9.32 -15.53
N VAL A 77 -10.66 -8.01 -15.72
CA VAL A 77 -11.77 -7.40 -16.48
C VAL A 77 -11.77 -7.86 -17.94
N LYS A 78 -10.61 -8.00 -18.59
CA LYS A 78 -10.52 -8.45 -19.99
C LYS A 78 -10.81 -9.94 -20.19
N LEU A 79 -10.48 -10.76 -19.19
CA LEU A 79 -10.69 -12.21 -19.23
C LEU A 79 -12.05 -12.62 -18.65
N GLY A 80 -12.80 -11.69 -18.06
CA GLY A 80 -14.08 -11.99 -17.42
C GLY A 80 -13.94 -12.80 -16.12
N ILE A 81 -12.83 -12.66 -15.41
CA ILE A 81 -12.53 -13.35 -14.15
C ILE A 81 -12.13 -12.38 -13.04
N ASP A 82 -12.41 -12.73 -11.79
CA ASP A 82 -12.17 -11.88 -10.62
C ASP A 82 -10.71 -11.89 -10.13
N LEU A 83 -9.74 -11.66 -11.03
CA LEU A 83 -8.32 -11.50 -10.64
C LEU A 83 -8.10 -10.34 -9.67
N TYR A 84 -8.99 -9.34 -9.68
CA TYR A 84 -9.05 -8.31 -8.66
C TYR A 84 -9.09 -8.91 -7.24
N LEU A 85 -9.95 -9.90 -7.00
CA LEU A 85 -10.10 -10.49 -5.67
C LEU A 85 -8.84 -11.24 -5.23
N ALA A 86 -8.22 -11.98 -6.16
CA ALA A 86 -6.97 -12.69 -5.90
C ALA A 86 -5.84 -11.73 -5.50
N ALA A 87 -5.72 -10.62 -6.21
CA ALA A 87 -4.73 -9.60 -5.89
C ALA A 87 -5.07 -8.87 -4.58
N VAL A 88 -6.34 -8.50 -4.33
CA VAL A 88 -6.77 -7.92 -3.04
C VAL A 88 -6.43 -8.84 -1.87
N PHE A 89 -6.66 -10.14 -2.02
CA PHE A 89 -6.31 -11.11 -0.99
C PHE A 89 -4.79 -11.18 -0.76
N ALA A 90 -4.00 -11.28 -1.83
CA ALA A 90 -2.54 -11.34 -1.72
C ALA A 90 -1.94 -10.08 -1.08
N PHE A 91 -2.31 -8.89 -1.56
CA PHE A 91 -1.87 -7.62 -0.98
C PHE A 91 -2.41 -7.42 0.44
N GLY A 92 -3.66 -7.78 0.69
CA GLY A 92 -4.29 -7.65 2.00
C GLY A 92 -3.61 -8.51 3.06
N VAL A 93 -3.33 -9.78 2.76
CA VAL A 93 -2.61 -10.69 3.68
C VAL A 93 -1.23 -10.13 4.00
N ARG A 94 -0.47 -9.66 3.00
CA ARG A 94 0.86 -9.07 3.22
C ARG A 94 0.80 -7.79 4.05
N LEU A 95 -0.20 -6.93 3.81
CA LEU A 95 -0.43 -5.72 4.58
C LEU A 95 -0.65 -6.05 6.07
N PHE A 96 -1.56 -6.98 6.37
CA PHE A 96 -1.81 -7.40 7.75
C PHE A 96 -0.58 -8.04 8.41
N GLN A 97 0.20 -8.82 7.67
CA GLN A 97 1.46 -9.39 8.16
C GLN A 97 2.48 -8.29 8.52
N ASN A 98 2.66 -7.31 7.63
CA ASN A 98 3.57 -6.18 7.87
C ASN A 98 3.14 -5.39 9.12
N ILE A 99 1.85 -5.10 9.29
CA ILE A 99 1.30 -4.44 10.49
C ILE A 99 1.55 -5.28 11.75
N ALA A 100 1.33 -6.60 11.70
CA ALA A 100 1.54 -7.49 12.84
C ALA A 100 3.00 -7.50 13.31
N ILE A 101 3.95 -7.46 12.38
CA ILE A 101 5.39 -7.38 12.67
C ILE A 101 5.75 -6.01 13.27
N ILE A 102 5.31 -4.91 12.64
CA ILE A 102 5.52 -3.55 13.16
C ILE A 102 5.02 -3.44 14.61
N ARG A 103 3.80 -3.94 14.86
CA ARG A 103 3.22 -3.99 16.21
C ARG A 103 4.14 -4.72 17.19
N ARG A 104 4.71 -5.87 16.80
CA ARG A 104 5.64 -6.65 17.65
C ARG A 104 6.90 -5.85 18.01
N HIS A 105 7.52 -5.15 17.06
CA HIS A 105 8.68 -4.30 17.33
C HIS A 105 8.37 -3.21 18.36
N LEU A 106 7.21 -2.55 18.22
CA LEU A 106 6.78 -1.50 19.14
C LEU A 106 6.63 -2.01 20.58
N PHE A 107 6.12 -3.24 20.77
CA PHE A 107 6.00 -3.85 22.09
C PHE A 107 7.33 -4.35 22.66
N GLN A 108 8.19 -4.97 21.85
CA GLN A 108 9.50 -5.47 22.32
C GLN A 108 10.44 -4.33 22.74
N LYS A 109 10.46 -3.22 21.99
CA LYS A 109 11.24 -2.01 22.33
C LYS A 109 10.84 -1.42 23.69
N ARG A 110 9.57 -1.55 24.09
CA ARG A 110 9.06 -1.09 25.39
C ARG A 110 9.51 -1.98 26.56
N LYS A 111 9.69 -3.28 26.35
CA LYS A 111 10.17 -4.22 27.39
C LYS A 111 11.67 -4.06 27.69
N SER A 112 12.49 -3.72 26.70
CA SER A 112 13.94 -3.49 26.90
C SER A 112 14.26 -2.15 27.60
N LYS A 113 13.29 -1.22 27.68
CA LYS A 113 13.45 0.10 28.30
C LYS A 113 12.97 0.16 29.75
N LYS A 114 12.46 -0.95 30.29
CA LYS A 114 11.96 -1.10 31.64
C LYS A 114 12.88 -2.05 32.39
#